data_AF-A0A1M6S562-F1
#
_entry.id   AF-A0A1M6S562-F1
#
_cell.length_a   1.000
_cell.length_b   1.000
_cell.length_c   1.000
_cell.angle_alpha   90.00
_cell.angle_beta   90.00
_cell.angle_gamma   90.00
#
_symmetry.space_group_name_H-M   'P 1'
#
loop_
_entity.id
_entity.type
_entity.pdbx_description
1 polymer ?
#
loop_
_entity_poly.entity_id
_entity_poly.type
_entity_poly.pdbx_seq_one_letter_code
_entity_poly.pdbx_strand_id
1 'polypeptide(L)'
;MLEMFQNLMSSRTFFITGAQLGVVVTVIFIIMIVRKRNRDERGWKIFGKASIAAFIWLILIINVIAKITGNASYPHEQIGYHQFANTLQWVYDTTILVEIVAVFIIRHRE
;
A
#
# COMPACT_ATOMS: atom_id res chain seq x y z
N MET A 1 8.18 2.38 -21.83
CA MET A 1 7.90 1.71 -20.53
C MET A 1 8.16 2.66 -19.36
N LEU A 2 9.39 3.15 -19.17
CA LEU A 2 9.70 4.09 -18.07
C LEU A 2 8.95 5.43 -18.19
N GLU A 3 8.89 6.02 -19.39
CA GLU A 3 8.14 7.27 -19.64
C GLU A 3 6.63 7.13 -19.40
N MET A 4 6.03 5.99 -19.79
CA MET A 4 4.61 5.70 -19.50
C MET A 4 4.36 5.62 -17.99
N PHE A 5 5.27 5.00 -17.25
CA PHE A 5 5.21 4.94 -15.79
C PHE A 5 5.34 6.35 -15.17
N GLN A 6 6.28 7.16 -15.64
CA GLN A 6 6.45 8.55 -15.16
C GLN A 6 5.23 9.42 -15.46
N ASN A 7 4.63 9.30 -16.65
CA ASN A 7 3.41 10.02 -17.01
C ASN A 7 2.22 9.58 -16.15
N LEU A 8 2.08 8.29 -15.87
CA LEU A 8 1.05 7.77 -14.97
C LEU A 8 1.22 8.32 -13.54
N MET A 9 2.44 8.28 -13.01
CA MET A 9 2.75 8.81 -11.68
C MET A 9 2.62 10.33 -11.61
N SER A 10 2.73 11.05 -12.73
CA SER A 10 2.50 12.50 -12.77
C SER A 10 1.01 12.87 -12.90
N SER A 11 0.13 11.89 -13.12
CA SER A 11 -1.27 12.13 -13.39
C SER A 11 -2.07 12.46 -12.13
N ARG A 12 -2.80 13.58 -12.18
CA ARG A 12 -3.77 13.97 -11.16
C ARG A 12 -4.93 12.98 -11.07
N THR A 13 -5.39 12.45 -12.20
CA THR A 13 -6.49 11.46 -12.22
C THR A 13 -6.07 10.19 -11.49
N PHE A 14 -4.83 9.74 -11.70
CA PHE A 14 -4.30 8.56 -11.02
C PHE A 14 -4.21 8.78 -9.50
N PHE A 15 -3.89 10.00 -9.08
CA PHE A 15 -3.87 10.37 -7.66
C PHE A 15 -5.26 10.38 -7.03
N ILE A 16 -6.25 10.98 -7.69
CA ILE A 16 -7.62 11.02 -7.17
C ILE A 16 -8.18 9.60 -7.02
N THR A 17 -7.97 8.75 -8.03
CA THR A 17 -8.42 7.36 -7.98
C THR A 17 -7.71 6.58 -6.86
N GLY A 18 -6.38 6.72 -6.72
CA GLY A 18 -5.63 6.11 -5.63
C GLY A 18 -6.14 6.57 -4.27
N ALA A 19 -6.31 7.88 -4.06
CA ALA A 19 -6.82 8.42 -2.80
C ALA A 19 -8.24 7.90 -2.47
N GLN A 20 -9.14 7.79 -3.46
CA GLN A 20 -10.47 7.22 -3.27
C GLN A 20 -10.42 5.74 -2.89
N LEU A 21 -9.56 4.96 -3.56
CA LEU A 21 -9.35 3.55 -3.24
C LEU A 21 -8.76 3.39 -1.84
N GLY A 22 -7.76 4.20 -1.49
CA GLY A 22 -7.15 4.22 -0.16
C GLY A 22 -8.19 4.45 0.93
N VAL A 23 -9.06 5.45 0.77
CA VAL A 23 -10.15 5.69 1.73
C VAL A 23 -11.05 4.46 1.89
N VAL A 24 -11.48 3.85 0.78
CA VAL A 24 -12.35 2.65 0.82
C VAL A 24 -11.65 1.49 1.54
N VAL A 25 -10.40 1.21 1.19
CA VAL A 25 -9.61 0.10 1.75
C VAL A 25 -9.35 0.32 3.25
N THR A 26 -9.05 1.55 3.65
CA THR A 26 -8.84 1.92 5.06
C THR A 26 -10.12 1.80 5.87
N VAL A 27 -11.26 2.23 5.33
CA VAL A 27 -12.56 2.05 6.00
C VAL A 27 -12.86 0.56 6.21
N ILE A 28 -12.61 -0.28 5.20
CA ILE A 28 -12.76 -1.75 5.32
C ILE A 28 -11.85 -2.27 6.44
N PHE A 29 -10.58 -1.89 6.47
CA PHE A 29 -9.63 -2.33 7.47
C PHE A 29 -10.04 -1.92 8.90
N ILE A 30 -10.52 -0.68 9.08
CA ILE A 30 -11.04 -0.18 10.36
C ILE A 30 -12.25 -0.99 10.81
N ILE A 31 -13.21 -1.23 9.90
CA ILE A 31 -14.40 -2.06 10.21
C ILE A 31 -13.96 -3.46 10.64
N MET A 32 -12.93 -4.04 9.99
CA MET A 32 -12.38 -5.33 10.40
C MET A 32 -11.81 -5.27 11.82
N ILE A 33 -11.04 -4.26 12.20
CA ILE A 33 -10.46 -4.17 13.55
C ILE A 33 -11.56 -4.00 14.62
N VAL A 34 -12.55 -3.15 14.36
CA VAL A 34 -13.58 -2.79 15.36
C VAL A 34 -14.60 -3.91 15.58
N ARG A 35 -14.79 -4.80 14.61
CA ARG A 35 -15.80 -5.87 14.69
C ARG A 35 -15.51 -6.80 15.87
N LYS A 36 -16.50 -7.00 16.76
CA LYS A 36 -16.38 -7.82 18.00
C LYS A 36 -15.67 -9.17 17.81
N ARG A 37 -16.02 -9.91 16.74
CA ARG A 37 -15.40 -11.20 16.36
C ARG A 37 -13.86 -11.16 16.25
N ASN A 38 -13.30 -9.99 15.97
CA ASN A 38 -11.87 -9.79 15.72
C ASN A 38 -11.12 -9.25 16.94
N ARG A 39 -11.83 -8.89 18.02
CA ARG A 39 -11.22 -8.29 19.22
C ARG A 39 -10.82 -9.31 20.30
N ASP A 40 -11.11 -10.59 20.09
CA ASP A 40 -10.66 -11.67 20.98
C ASP A 40 -9.17 -11.96 20.78
N GLU A 41 -8.48 -12.57 21.75
CA GLU A 41 -7.04 -12.85 21.67
C GLU A 41 -6.62 -13.55 20.37
N ARG A 42 -7.47 -14.47 19.87
CA ARG A 42 -7.26 -15.14 18.58
C ARG A 42 -7.28 -14.15 17.41
N GLY A 43 -8.22 -13.21 17.42
CA GLY A 43 -8.31 -12.16 16.40
C GLY A 43 -7.05 -11.31 16.36
N TRP A 44 -6.56 -10.86 17.52
CA TRP A 44 -5.31 -10.08 17.62
C TRP A 44 -4.08 -10.86 17.12
N LYS A 45 -3.99 -12.16 17.41
CA LYS A 45 -2.91 -13.02 16.87
C LYS A 45 -2.94 -13.09 15.34
N ILE A 46 -4.13 -13.20 14.74
CA ILE A 46 -4.29 -13.20 13.28
C ILE A 46 -3.83 -11.87 12.68
N PHE A 47 -4.29 -10.74 13.24
CA PHE A 47 -3.87 -9.41 12.77
C PHE A 47 -2.36 -9.23 12.93
N GLY A 48 -1.77 -9.60 14.07
CA GLY A 48 -0.32 -9.50 14.27
C GLY A 48 0.50 -10.27 13.23
N LYS A 49 0.09 -11.50 12.89
CA LYS A 49 0.74 -12.29 11.82
C LYS A 49 0.55 -11.64 10.45
N ALA A 50 -0.63 -11.09 10.17
CA ALA A 50 -0.92 -10.40 8.92
C ALA A 50 -0.10 -9.11 8.77
N SER A 51 0.07 -8.33 9.84
CA SER A 51 0.88 -7.11 9.84
C SER A 51 2.36 -7.40 9.54
N ILE A 52 2.90 -8.55 9.97
CA ILE A 52 4.26 -8.97 9.60
C ILE A 52 4.38 -9.16 8.08
N ALA A 53 3.39 -9.80 7.45
CA ALA A 53 3.37 -9.98 5.99
C ALA A 53 3.28 -8.63 5.24
N ALA A 54 2.43 -7.72 5.73
CA ALA A 54 2.31 -6.36 5.19
C ALA A 54 3.61 -5.55 5.36
N PHE A 55 4.30 -5.72 6.49
CA PHE A 55 5.58 -5.05 6.75
C PHE A 55 6.69 -5.55 5.83
N ILE A 56 6.75 -6.86 5.57
CA ILE A 56 7.68 -7.43 4.57
C ILE A 56 7.39 -6.84 3.18
N TRP A 57 6.11 -6.77 2.78
CA TRP A 57 5.71 -6.15 1.53
C TRP A 57 6.15 -4.68 1.44
N LEU A 58 5.93 -3.92 2.52
CA LEU A 58 6.33 -2.51 2.60
C LEU A 58 7.84 -2.33 2.36
N ILE A 59 8.68 -3.15 2.99
CA ILE A 59 10.13 -3.11 2.79
C ILE A 59 10.47 -3.39 1.33
N LEU A 60 9.86 -4.42 0.73
CA LEU A 60 10.12 -4.79 -0.66
C LEU A 60 9.72 -3.66 -1.62
N ILE A 61 8.52 -3.12 -1.50
CA ILE A 61 8.01 -2.12 -2.44
C ILE A 61 8.78 -0.80 -2.35
N ILE A 62 9.17 -0.36 -1.14
CA ILE A 62 9.99 0.85 -0.97
C ILE A 62 11.36 0.68 -1.63
N ASN A 63 12.01 -0.48 -1.46
CA ASN A 63 13.31 -0.74 -2.09
C ASN A 63 13.21 -0.83 -3.62
N VAL A 64 12.14 -1.44 -4.14
CA VAL A 64 11.88 -1.48 -5.59
C VAL A 64 11.70 -0.07 -6.14
N ILE A 65 10.90 0.76 -5.48
CA ILE A 65 10.69 2.17 -5.86
C ILE A 65 12.02 2.92 -5.82
N ALA A 66 12.79 2.81 -4.72
CA ALA A 66 14.07 3.47 -4.57
C ALA A 66 15.07 3.09 -5.68
N LYS A 67 15.09 1.81 -6.10
CA LYS A 67 15.94 1.34 -7.19
C LYS A 67 15.49 1.89 -8.54
N ILE A 68 14.17 1.98 -8.79
CA ILE A 68 13.62 2.55 -10.03
C ILE A 68 13.91 4.04 -10.09
N THR A 69 13.69 4.77 -9.00
CA THR A 69 13.92 6.22 -8.93
C THR A 69 15.41 6.57 -8.89
N GLY A 70 16.25 5.74 -8.28
CA GLY A 70 17.70 5.98 -8.19
C GLY A 70 18.46 5.65 -9.48
N ASN A 71 17.98 4.68 -10.29
CA ASN A 71 18.59 4.34 -11.57
C ASN A 71 18.05 5.11 -12.76
N ALA A 72 16.85 5.71 -12.64
CA ALA A 72 16.44 6.73 -13.57
C ALA A 72 17.41 7.89 -13.39
N SER A 73 18.29 8.13 -14.36
CA SER A 73 19.08 9.35 -14.40
C SER A 73 18.08 10.51 -14.40
N TYR A 74 17.83 11.11 -13.25
CA TYR A 74 17.14 12.39 -13.08
C TYR A 74 18.25 13.43 -13.10
N PRO A 75 18.74 13.91 -14.26
CA PRO A 75 19.92 14.74 -14.26
C PRO A 75 19.54 16.11 -13.68
N HIS A 76 18.31 16.60 -13.90
CA HIS A 76 17.86 17.91 -13.42
C HIS A 76 16.34 18.07 -13.21
N GLU A 77 15.54 16.99 -13.27
CA GLU A 77 14.09 17.10 -13.07
C GLU A 77 13.71 16.92 -11.59
N GLN A 78 13.13 17.97 -11.00
CA GLN A 78 12.54 17.90 -9.67
C GLN A 78 11.35 16.92 -9.70
N ILE A 79 11.32 15.97 -8.76
CA ILE A 79 10.17 15.08 -8.60
C ILE A 79 8.94 15.95 -8.33
N GLY A 80 7.98 15.92 -9.25
CA GLY A 80 6.76 16.72 -9.13
C GLY A 80 5.91 16.24 -7.95
N TYR A 81 5.15 17.15 -7.35
CA TYR A 81 4.25 16.84 -6.23
C TYR A 81 3.37 15.61 -6.52
N HIS A 82 2.77 15.54 -7.71
CA HIS A 82 1.91 14.42 -8.09
C HIS A 82 2.65 13.08 -8.15
N GLN A 83 3.90 13.05 -8.62
CA GLN A 83 4.71 11.83 -8.67
C GLN A 83 5.00 11.30 -7.27
N PHE A 84 5.40 12.19 -6.37
CA PHE A 84 5.68 11.83 -4.98
C PHE A 84 4.40 11.38 -4.25
N ALA A 85 3.33 12.17 -4.37
CA ALA A 85 2.04 11.87 -3.75
C ALA A 85 1.43 10.55 -4.26
N ASN A 86 1.47 10.30 -5.57
CA ASN A 86 1.05 9.02 -6.14
C ASN A 86 1.88 7.86 -5.60
N THR A 87 3.21 8.01 -5.55
CA THR A 87 4.09 6.94 -5.05
C THR A 87 3.73 6.56 -3.63
N LEU A 88 3.59 7.54 -2.73
CA LEU A 88 3.20 7.28 -1.35
C LEU A 88 1.79 6.69 -1.24
N GLN A 89 0.83 7.20 -2.00
CA GLN A 89 -0.55 6.71 -1.98
C GLN A 89 -0.61 5.22 -2.36
N TRP A 90 0.05 4.82 -3.44
CA TRP A 90 0.03 3.43 -3.90
C TRP A 90 0.86 2.49 -3.02
N VAL A 91 1.94 2.98 -2.40
CA VAL A 91 2.65 2.21 -1.35
C VAL A 91 1.72 1.94 -0.17
N TYR A 92 0.99 2.94 0.29
CA TYR A 92 0.01 2.80 1.37
C TYR A 92 -1.12 1.83 0.99
N ASP A 93 -1.79 2.05 -0.13
CA ASP A 93 -2.95 1.25 -0.56
C ASP A 93 -2.58 -0.23 -0.71
N THR A 94 -1.44 -0.52 -1.35
CA THR A 94 -0.98 -1.91 -1.54
C THR A 94 -0.59 -2.57 -0.22
N THR A 95 -0.03 -1.82 0.73
CA THR A 95 0.34 -2.35 2.05
C THR A 95 -0.89 -2.76 2.84
N ILE A 96 -1.94 -1.93 2.87
CA ILE A 96 -3.19 -2.31 3.56
C ILE A 96 -3.88 -3.46 2.84
N LEU A 97 -3.88 -3.48 1.50
CA LEU A 97 -4.44 -4.60 0.75
C LEU A 97 -3.75 -5.93 1.09
N VAL A 98 -2.42 -5.93 1.18
CA VAL A 98 -1.65 -7.13 1.59
C VAL A 98 -2.02 -7.54 3.01
N GLU A 99 -2.18 -6.59 3.93
CA GLU A 99 -2.60 -6.89 5.29
C GLU A 99 -3.99 -7.52 5.34
N ILE A 100 -4.97 -6.95 4.64
CA ILE A 100 -6.33 -7.47 4.55
C ILE A 100 -6.33 -8.90 3.99
N VAL A 101 -5.63 -9.11 2.87
CA VAL A 101 -5.50 -10.43 2.24
C VAL A 101 -4.85 -11.43 3.19
N ALA A 102 -3.78 -11.04 3.88
CA ALA A 102 -3.13 -11.89 4.87
C ALA A 102 -4.06 -12.24 6.04
N VAL A 103 -4.86 -11.29 6.54
CA VAL A 103 -5.88 -11.55 7.57
C VAL A 103 -6.86 -12.61 7.08
N PHE A 104 -7.36 -12.50 5.85
CA PHE A 104 -8.30 -13.49 5.29
C PHE A 104 -7.66 -14.88 5.15
N ILE A 105 -6.44 -14.96 4.61
CA ILE A 105 -5.72 -16.23 4.42
C ILE A 105 -5.46 -16.92 5.75
N ILE A 106 -4.90 -16.21 6.73
CA ILE A 106 -4.53 -16.78 8.03
C ILE A 106 -5.78 -17.24 8.78
N ARG A 107 -6.84 -16.43 8.74
CA ARG A 107 -8.13 -16.78 9.35
C ARG A 107 -8.79 -18.01 8.74
N HIS A 108 -8.57 -18.27 7.45
CA HIS A 108 -9.12 -19.46 6.82
C HIS A 108 -8.35 -20.72 7.19
N ARG A 109 -7.10 -20.59 7.65
CA ARG A 109 -6.22 -21.71 8.02
C ARG A 109 -6.25 -22.06 9.50
N GLU A 110 -6.58 -21.12 10.38
CA GLU A 110 -6.77 -21.33 11.82
C GLU A 110 -8.24 -21.55 12.17
#